data_AF-A0AA37FLY9-F1
#
_entry.id   AF-A0AA37FLY9-F1
#
_cell.length_a   1.000
_cell.length_b   1.000
_cell.length_c   1.000
_cell.angle_alpha   90.00
_cell.angle_beta   90.00
_cell.angle_gamma   90.00
#
_symmetry.space_group_name_H-M   'P 1'
#
loop_
_entity.id
_entity.type
_entity.pdbx_description
1 polymer ?
#
loop_
_entity_poly.entity_id
_entity_poly.type
_entity_poly.pdbx_seq_one_letter_code
_entity_poly.pdbx_strand_id
1 'polypeptide(L)'
;MLKNLSLTLKLSLLPAVALLGLLLFVVYTSVQLAANDARLDTLENNSFPTLEKADAVNFQFSRLPGMLNSAVAAGELATLDEARKVLADITDLQQALQPLTRANQARAGELDDWRQAIARYADNALSASE
;
A
#
# COMPACT_ATOMS: atom_id res chain seq x y z
N MET A 1 34.70 43.82 17.83
CA MET A 1 35.07 44.18 16.45
C MET A 1 33.97 44.91 15.65
N LEU A 2 32.80 45.24 16.24
CA LEU A 2 31.70 45.95 15.56
C LEU A 2 31.84 47.49 15.50
N LYS A 3 32.83 48.06 16.19
CA LYS A 3 32.98 49.52 16.33
C LYS A 3 33.49 50.21 15.06
N ASN A 4 34.30 49.53 14.23
CA ASN A 4 34.96 50.11 13.04
C ASN A 4 34.20 49.88 11.72
N LEU A 5 32.94 49.43 11.79
CA LEU A 5 32.10 49.19 10.62
C LEU A 5 31.43 50.48 10.14
N SER A 6 31.40 50.69 8.82
CA SER A 6 30.77 51.86 8.20
C SER A 6 29.28 51.92 8.57
N LEU A 7 28.75 53.15 8.71
CA LEU A 7 27.37 53.39 9.11
C LEU A 7 26.37 52.66 8.20
N THR A 8 26.69 52.59 6.91
CA THR A 8 25.92 51.89 5.87
C THR A 8 25.82 50.39 6.12
N LEU A 9 26.91 49.74 6.55
CA LEU A 9 26.87 48.31 6.85
C LEU A 9 26.08 48.00 8.13
N LYS A 10 26.12 48.89 9.12
CA LYS A 10 25.31 48.76 10.34
C LYS A 10 23.81 48.88 10.03
N LEU A 11 23.44 49.80 9.13
CA LEU A 11 22.05 49.98 8.72
C LEU A 11 21.53 48.84 7.84
N SER A 12 22.37 48.29 6.95
CA SER A 12 21.96 47.21 6.03
C SER A 12 21.98 45.82 6.67
N LEU A 13 22.65 45.64 7.80
CA LEU A 13 22.78 44.34 8.47
C LEU A 13 21.42 43.76 8.88
N LEU A 14 20.56 44.61 9.44
CA LEU A 14 19.25 44.19 9.97
C LEU A 14 18.32 43.67 8.86
N PRO A 15 18.11 44.40 7.75
CA PRO A 15 17.35 43.87 6.61
C PRO A 15 18.06 42.70 5.92
N ALA A 16 19.40 42.67 5.86
CA ALA A 16 20.12 41.53 5.29
C ALA A 16 19.91 40.23 6.08
N VAL A 17 19.95 40.30 7.41
CA VAL A 17 19.66 39.16 8.30
C VAL A 17 18.19 38.73 8.17
N ALA A 18 17.26 39.69 8.08
CA ALA A 18 15.85 39.39 7.85
C ALA A 18 15.62 38.66 6.52
N LEU A 19 16.26 39.13 5.44
CA LEU A 19 16.21 38.48 4.13
C LEU A 19 16.81 37.09 4.16
N LEU A 20 17.96 36.89 4.83
CA LEU A 20 18.55 35.57 5.01
C LEU A 20 17.63 34.62 5.78
N GLY A 21 17.01 35.09 6.86
CA GLY A 21 16.04 34.31 7.62
C GLY A 21 14.83 33.91 6.78
N LEU A 22 14.30 34.84 5.98
CA LEU A 22 13.21 34.55 5.04
C LEU A 22 13.64 33.50 4.00
N LEU A 23 14.84 33.64 3.43
CA LEU A 23 15.34 32.73 2.41
C LEU A 23 15.51 31.30 2.98
N LEU A 24 16.07 31.18 4.18
CA LEU A 24 16.17 29.90 4.89
C LEU A 24 14.80 29.30 5.17
N PHE A 25 13.84 30.10 5.65
CA PHE A 25 12.48 29.65 5.92
C PHE A 25 11.78 29.15 4.65
N VAL A 26 11.91 29.85 3.52
CA VAL A 26 11.34 29.45 2.23
C VAL A 26 11.96 28.15 1.73
N VAL A 27 13.29 28.02 1.78
CA VAL A 27 13.98 26.79 1.36
C VAL A 27 13.55 25.62 2.22
N TYR A 28 13.56 25.78 3.54
CA TYR A 28 13.12 24.74 4.47
C TYR A 28 11.69 24.29 4.19
N THR A 29 10.77 25.26 4.06
CA THR A 29 9.35 24.98 3.80
C THR A 29 9.15 24.30 2.45
N SER A 30 9.87 24.73 1.42
CA SER A 30 9.80 24.13 0.07
C SER A 30 10.26 22.67 0.07
N VAL A 31 11.38 22.36 0.74
CA VAL A 31 11.85 20.98 0.88
C VAL A 31 10.84 20.13 1.67
N GLN A 32 10.30 20.68 2.75
CA GLN A 32 9.32 19.99 3.58
C GLN A 32 8.03 19.69 2.81
N LEU A 33 7.56 20.64 1.99
CA LEU A 33 6.36 20.48 1.19
C LEU A 33 6.56 19.40 0.12
N ALA A 34 7.68 19.44 -0.60
CA ALA A 34 8.01 18.42 -1.60
C ALA A 34 8.10 17.00 -1.00
N ALA A 35 8.67 16.87 0.20
CA ALA A 35 8.70 15.59 0.91
C ALA A 35 7.30 15.12 1.32
N ASN A 36 6.39 16.04 1.64
CA ASN A 36 5.02 15.72 2.03
C ASN A 36 4.19 15.30 0.80
N ASP A 37 4.36 15.98 -0.33
CA ASP A 37 3.72 15.64 -1.59
C ASP A 37 4.12 14.23 -2.04
N ALA A 38 5.41 13.88 -1.94
CA ALA A 38 5.89 12.53 -2.25
C ALA A 38 5.27 11.45 -1.34
N ARG A 39 5.01 11.78 -0.06
CA ARG A 39 4.33 10.86 0.88
C ARG A 39 2.87 10.70 0.53
N LEU A 40 2.17 11.79 0.20
CA LEU A 40 0.77 11.74 -0.22
C LEU A 40 0.60 10.93 -1.51
N ASP A 41 1.47 11.14 -2.48
CA ASP A 41 1.51 10.38 -3.73
C ASP A 41 1.71 8.87 -3.47
N THR A 42 2.65 8.52 -2.58
CA THR A 42 2.86 7.12 -2.18
C THR A 42 1.64 6.54 -1.46
N LEU A 43 0.94 7.34 -0.66
CA LEU A 43 -0.24 6.91 0.07
C LEU A 43 -1.41 6.62 -0.88
N GLU A 44 -1.64 7.55 -1.81
CA GLU A 44 -2.71 7.49 -2.82
C GLU A 44 -2.49 6.38 -3.84
N ASN A 45 -1.27 6.28 -4.39
CA ASN A 45 -0.99 5.41 -5.54
C ASN A 45 -0.46 4.03 -5.16
N ASN A 46 -0.09 3.81 -3.89
CA ASN A 46 0.43 2.51 -3.44
C ASN A 46 -0.29 1.99 -2.19
N SER A 47 -0.30 2.76 -1.11
CA SER A 47 -0.74 2.25 0.19
C SER A 47 -2.25 1.99 0.27
N PHE A 48 -3.08 2.95 -0.14
CA PHE A 48 -4.54 2.77 -0.12
C PHE A 48 -5.02 1.67 -1.08
N PRO A 49 -4.57 1.63 -2.35
CA PRO A 49 -4.95 0.54 -3.25
C PRO A 49 -4.48 -0.83 -2.76
N THR A 50 -3.32 -0.90 -2.09
CA THR A 50 -2.83 -2.16 -1.50
C THR A 50 -3.77 -2.63 -0.40
N LEU A 51 -4.16 -1.74 0.51
CA LEU A 51 -5.06 -2.07 1.62
C LEU A 51 -6.45 -2.48 1.10
N GLU A 52 -7.03 -1.71 0.18
CA GLU A 52 -8.33 -2.01 -0.40
C GLU A 52 -8.36 -3.38 -1.08
N LYS A 53 -7.36 -3.69 -1.91
CA LYS A 53 -7.27 -4.98 -2.61
C LYS A 53 -7.01 -6.13 -1.65
N ALA A 54 -6.17 -5.93 -0.64
CA ALA A 54 -5.91 -6.96 0.37
C ALA A 54 -7.17 -7.28 1.19
N ASP A 55 -7.94 -6.25 1.55
CA ASP A 55 -9.21 -6.44 2.26
C ASP A 55 -10.25 -7.15 1.38
N ALA A 56 -10.32 -6.80 0.09
CA ALA A 56 -11.16 -7.51 -0.87
C ALA A 56 -10.83 -9.01 -0.98
N VAL A 57 -9.54 -9.37 -1.01
CA VAL A 57 -9.12 -10.78 -0.99
C VAL A 57 -9.57 -11.45 0.30
N ASN A 58 -9.36 -10.79 1.46
CA ASN A 58 -9.74 -11.35 2.75
C ASN A 58 -11.26 -11.58 2.85
N PHE A 59 -12.06 -10.61 2.38
CA PHE A 59 -13.51 -10.74 2.31
C PHE A 59 -13.96 -11.87 1.39
N GLN A 60 -13.38 -12.00 0.19
CA GLN A 60 -13.66 -13.13 -0.71
C GLN A 60 -13.29 -14.47 -0.06
N PHE A 61 -12.10 -14.55 0.52
CA PHE A 61 -11.61 -15.76 1.18
C PHE A 61 -12.50 -16.16 2.36
N SER A 62 -13.01 -15.22 3.15
CA SER A 62 -13.88 -15.53 4.31
C SER A 62 -15.16 -16.30 3.94
N ARG A 63 -15.65 -16.16 2.71
CA ARG A 63 -16.85 -16.85 2.22
C ARG A 63 -16.55 -18.25 1.69
N LEU A 64 -15.33 -18.47 1.21
CA LEU A 64 -14.92 -19.69 0.54
C LEU A 64 -15.03 -20.95 1.43
N PRO A 65 -14.61 -20.96 2.71
CA PRO A 65 -14.80 -22.12 3.59
C PRO A 65 -16.27 -22.51 3.77
N GLY A 66 -17.17 -21.52 3.88
CA GLY A 66 -18.60 -21.78 4.03
C GLY A 66 -19.21 -22.42 2.77
N MET A 67 -18.78 -21.96 1.60
CA MET A 67 -19.21 -22.50 0.30
C MET A 67 -18.70 -23.92 0.09
N LEU A 68 -17.41 -24.17 0.34
CA LEU A 68 -16.81 -25.50 0.16
C LEU A 68 -17.39 -26.52 1.14
N ASN A 69 -17.59 -26.15 2.41
CA ASN A 69 -18.25 -27.04 3.38
C ASN A 69 -19.69 -27.36 2.99
N SER A 70 -20.44 -26.37 2.48
CA SER A 70 -21.80 -26.60 2.00
C SER A 70 -21.81 -27.51 0.76
N ALA A 71 -20.85 -27.33 -0.16
CA ALA A 71 -20.70 -28.17 -1.34
C ALA A 71 -20.41 -29.64 -0.98
N VAL A 72 -19.50 -29.90 -0.03
CA VAL A 72 -19.21 -31.25 0.50
C VAL A 72 -20.44 -31.86 1.16
N ALA A 73 -21.12 -31.09 2.03
CA ALA A 73 -22.24 -31.61 2.83
C ALA A 73 -23.49 -31.88 1.99
N ALA A 74 -23.78 -31.05 0.99
CA ALA A 74 -24.99 -31.13 0.18
C ALA A 74 -24.77 -31.84 -1.19
N GLY A 75 -23.52 -32.07 -1.59
CA GLY A 75 -23.19 -32.64 -2.91
C GLY A 75 -23.56 -31.74 -4.08
N GLU A 76 -23.70 -30.44 -3.83
CA GLU A 76 -24.18 -29.46 -4.81
C GLU A 76 -23.05 -29.01 -5.74
N LEU A 77 -22.99 -29.61 -6.94
CA LEU A 77 -22.02 -29.23 -7.98
C LEU A 77 -22.07 -27.73 -8.34
N ALA A 78 -23.25 -27.11 -8.29
CA ALA A 78 -23.41 -25.68 -8.55
C ALA A 78 -22.66 -24.80 -7.52
N THR A 79 -22.69 -25.20 -6.25
CA THR A 79 -21.99 -24.53 -5.14
C THR A 79 -20.48 -24.70 -5.25
N LEU A 80 -20.03 -25.84 -5.79
CA LEU A 80 -18.63 -26.11 -6.09
C LEU A 80 -18.11 -25.26 -7.26
N ASP A 81 -18.90 -25.09 -8.32
CA ASP A 81 -18.58 -24.18 -9.43
C ASP A 81 -18.50 -22.72 -8.99
N GLU A 82 -19.38 -22.30 -8.07
CA GLU A 82 -19.34 -20.96 -7.48
C GLU A 82 -18.08 -20.76 -6.63
N ALA A 83 -17.69 -21.76 -5.83
CA ALA A 83 -16.44 -21.71 -5.07
C ALA A 83 -15.20 -21.61 -5.98
N ARG A 84 -15.19 -22.31 -7.13
CA ARG A 84 -14.12 -22.18 -8.14
C ARG A 84 -14.06 -20.76 -8.72
N LYS A 85 -15.20 -20.10 -8.96
CA LYS A 85 -15.23 -18.70 -9.41
C LYS A 85 -14.65 -17.75 -8.35
N VAL A 86 -15.02 -17.92 -7.08
CA VAL A 86 -14.47 -17.11 -5.99
C VAL A 86 -12.94 -17.28 -5.87
N LEU A 87 -12.42 -18.49 -6.11
CA LEU A 87 -10.97 -18.73 -6.16
C LEU A 87 -10.28 -18.01 -7.32
N ALA A 88 -10.92 -17.96 -8.50
CA ALA A 88 -10.41 -17.18 -9.63
C ALA A 88 -10.39 -15.67 -9.30
N ASP A 89 -11.47 -15.14 -8.72
CA ASP A 89 -11.56 -13.73 -8.30
C ASP A 89 -10.46 -13.38 -7.27
N ILE A 90 -10.22 -14.26 -6.29
CA ILE A 90 -9.12 -14.11 -5.32
C ILE A 90 -7.77 -14.05 -6.03
N THR A 91 -7.56 -14.93 -7.01
CA THR A 91 -6.31 -14.97 -7.78
C THR A 91 -6.10 -13.66 -8.56
N ASP A 92 -7.14 -13.13 -9.20
CA ASP A 92 -7.08 -11.88 -9.94
C ASP A 92 -6.76 -10.68 -9.02
N LEU A 93 -7.39 -10.64 -7.83
CA LEU A 93 -7.09 -9.62 -6.82
C LEU A 93 -5.64 -9.72 -6.32
N GLN A 94 -5.13 -10.94 -6.09
CA GLN A 94 -3.73 -11.16 -5.70
C GLN A 94 -2.74 -10.79 -6.81
N GLN A 95 -3.09 -11.02 -8.08
CA GLN A 95 -2.29 -10.56 -9.21
C GLN A 95 -2.24 -9.03 -9.28
N ALA A 96 -3.36 -8.36 -8.99
CA ALA A 96 -3.42 -6.90 -8.93
C ALA A 96 -2.60 -6.30 -7.77
N LEU A 97 -2.27 -7.10 -6.74
CA LEU A 97 -1.37 -6.70 -5.64
C LEU A 97 0.12 -6.78 -6.01
N GLN A 98 0.51 -7.63 -6.97
CA GLN A 98 1.92 -7.76 -7.37
C GLN A 98 2.62 -6.45 -7.74
N PRO A 99 2.06 -5.59 -8.63
CA PRO A 99 2.74 -4.34 -8.97
C PRO A 99 2.87 -3.39 -7.77
N LEU A 100 1.95 -3.47 -6.80
CA LEU A 100 1.93 -2.61 -5.63
C LEU A 100 2.96 -3.03 -4.57
N THR A 101 3.28 -4.33 -4.48
CA THR A 101 4.26 -4.86 -3.51
C THR A 101 5.68 -4.97 -4.06
N ARG A 102 5.90 -4.84 -5.38
CA ARG A 102 7.23 -4.98 -6.03
C ARG A 102 8.34 -4.11 -5.47
N ALA A 103 8.01 -2.91 -4.99
CA ALA A 103 8.99 -1.99 -4.40
C ALA A 103 9.56 -2.50 -3.06
N ASN A 104 8.88 -3.45 -2.40
CA ASN A 104 9.29 -4.03 -1.13
C ASN A 104 9.38 -5.55 -1.25
N GLN A 105 10.60 -6.07 -1.35
CA GLN A 105 10.85 -7.51 -1.52
C GLN A 105 10.25 -8.37 -0.40
N ALA A 106 10.26 -7.90 0.86
CA ALA A 106 9.65 -8.63 1.96
C ALA A 106 8.14 -8.77 1.75
N ARG A 107 7.48 -7.68 1.34
CA ARG A 107 6.04 -7.68 1.09
C ARG A 107 5.63 -8.47 -0.15
N ALA A 108 6.49 -8.50 -1.16
CA ALA A 108 6.32 -9.38 -2.31
C ALA A 108 6.42 -10.87 -1.91
N GLY A 109 7.31 -11.21 -0.97
CA GLY A 109 7.41 -12.54 -0.37
C GLY A 109 6.15 -12.92 0.40
N GLU A 110 5.65 -12.03 1.28
CA GLU A 110 4.41 -12.25 2.02
C GLU A 110 3.19 -12.49 1.10
N LEU A 111 3.10 -11.76 -0.01
CA LEU A 111 2.05 -11.97 -1.00
C LEU A 111 2.16 -13.35 -1.67
N ASP A 112 3.37 -13.81 -1.95
CA ASP A 112 3.58 -15.14 -2.53
C ASP A 112 3.23 -16.25 -1.56
N ASP A 113 3.65 -16.13 -0.30
CA ASP A 113 3.31 -17.06 0.77
C ASP A 113 1.79 -17.14 0.98
N TRP A 114 1.10 -15.98 0.96
CA TRP A 114 -0.35 -15.92 1.06
C TRP A 114 -1.06 -16.60 -0.11
N ARG A 115 -0.58 -16.37 -1.33
CA ARG A 115 -1.09 -17.04 -2.54
C ARG A 115 -0.92 -18.55 -2.44
N GLN A 116 0.26 -19.02 -2.02
CA GLN A 116 0.52 -20.44 -1.83
C GLN A 116 -0.37 -21.06 -0.75
N ALA A 117 -0.61 -20.35 0.35
CA ALA A 117 -1.49 -20.82 1.42
C ALA A 117 -2.94 -20.99 0.95
N ILE A 118 -3.49 -20.03 0.21
CA ILE A 118 -4.84 -20.12 -0.35
C ILE A 118 -4.93 -21.25 -1.38
N ALA A 119 -3.94 -21.38 -2.28
CA ALA A 119 -3.92 -22.46 -3.27
C ALA A 119 -3.92 -23.84 -2.60
N ARG A 120 -3.05 -24.05 -1.60
CA ARG A 120 -3.02 -25.31 -0.83
C ARG A 120 -4.34 -25.60 -0.13
N TYR A 121 -4.97 -24.57 0.46
CA TYR A 121 -6.29 -24.73 1.09
C TYR A 121 -7.34 -25.16 0.07
N ALA A 122 -7.37 -24.48 -1.09
CA ALA A 122 -8.30 -24.76 -2.17
C ALA A 122 -8.14 -26.19 -2.71
N ASP A 123 -6.90 -26.60 -3.00
CA ASP A 123 -6.60 -27.93 -3.52
C ASP A 123 -7.05 -29.02 -2.55
N ASN A 124 -6.76 -28.85 -1.25
CA ASN A 124 -7.17 -29.80 -0.21
C ASN A 124 -8.70 -29.88 -0.08
N ALA A 125 -9.37 -28.72 -0.08
CA ALA A 125 -10.81 -28.67 0.09
C ALA A 125 -11.57 -29.20 -1.13
N LEU A 126 -11.11 -28.88 -2.35
CA LEU A 126 -11.71 -29.38 -3.59
C LEU A 126 -11.48 -30.89 -3.73
N SER A 127 -10.29 -31.39 -3.41
CA SER A 127 -10.01 -32.84 -3.44
C SER A 127 -10.86 -33.65 -2.46
N ALA A 128 -11.32 -33.03 -1.36
CA ALA A 128 -12.22 -33.64 -0.41
C ALA A 128 -13.71 -33.52 -0.80
N SER A 129 -14.02 -32.73 -1.83
CA SER A 129 -15.38 -32.46 -2.32
C SER A 129 -15.74 -33.22 -3.60
N GLU A 130 -14.75 -33.81 -4.28
CA GLU A 130 -14.90 -34.69 -5.45
C GLU A 130 -14.95 -36.17 -5.05
#